data_AF-A0A7C3DQG1-F1
#
_entry.id   AF-A0A7C3DQG1-F1
#
_cell.length_a   1.000
_cell.length_b   1.000
_cell.length_c   1.000
_cell.angle_alpha   90.00
_cell.angle_beta   90.00
_cell.angle_gamma   90.00
#
_symmetry.space_group_name_H-M   'P 1'
#
loop_
_entity.id
_entity.type
_entity.pdbx_description
1 polymer ?
#
loop_
_entity_poly.entity_id
_entity_poly.type
_entity_poly.pdbx_seq_one_letter_code
_entity_poly.pdbx_strand_id
1 'polypeptide(L)'
;MEWTRSETIGLAAIKCVYCHGLGLREARGKMVPCACVFRSIFRACYARFKKCVEQDKRYSRVSLEYSPRGCRRITWGMKNEEYMADFYLVSRRHLTPEEWKLFRYHFLLGADSKLCMRKLKLDRGQFFHMVYRIEAKLGKVFRELQPYSLYPLDEYFHGRTENPWRSMDDGGEPPRPAAAGRTGTVQEAA
;
A
#
# COMPACT_ATOMS: atom_id res chain seq x y z
N MET A 1 -8.98 12.30 6.46
CA MET A 1 -7.58 12.74 6.39
C MET A 1 -7.55 14.02 5.58
N GLU A 2 -7.15 15.12 6.19
CA GLU A 2 -7.01 16.42 5.52
C GLU A 2 -5.62 16.52 4.90
N TRP A 3 -5.54 16.92 3.63
CA TRP A 3 -4.26 17.08 2.95
C TRP A 3 -3.68 18.46 3.24
N THR A 4 -2.51 18.49 3.86
CA THR A 4 -1.83 19.76 4.16
C THR A 4 -0.91 20.18 3.00
N ARG A 5 -0.69 21.49 2.88
CA ARG A 5 0.23 22.05 1.88
C ARG A 5 1.67 21.57 2.09
N SER A 6 2.09 21.41 3.35
CA SER A 6 3.43 20.94 3.72
C SER A 6 3.69 19.50 3.26
N GLU A 7 2.71 18.61 3.34
CA GLU A 7 2.85 17.23 2.86
C GLU A 7 2.93 17.13 1.33
N THR A 8 2.18 17.98 0.63
CA THR A 8 2.00 17.88 -0.83
C THR A 8 3.09 18.58 -1.63
N ILE A 9 3.74 19.61 -1.08
CA ILE A 9 4.77 20.40 -1.78
C ILE A 9 6.01 19.55 -2.10
N GLY A 10 6.45 18.68 -1.20
CA GLY A 10 7.61 17.81 -1.41
C GLY A 10 7.34 16.68 -2.43
N LEU A 11 6.08 16.36 -2.68
CA LEU A 11 5.66 15.31 -3.61
C LEU A 11 5.23 15.86 -4.98
N ALA A 12 5.07 17.17 -5.11
CA ALA A 12 4.61 17.81 -6.32
C ALA A 12 5.69 17.82 -7.41
N ALA A 13 5.27 17.65 -8.67
CA ALA A 13 6.16 17.87 -9.79
C ALA A 13 6.31 19.38 -10.02
N ILE A 14 7.55 19.88 -10.00
CA ILE A 14 7.88 21.31 -10.16
C ILE A 14 7.25 21.90 -11.43
N LYS A 15 7.30 21.14 -12.54
CA LYS A 15 6.77 21.57 -13.85
C LYS A 15 5.33 21.10 -14.11
N CYS A 16 4.54 20.82 -13.07
CA CYS A 16 3.16 20.40 -13.27
C CYS A 16 2.29 21.56 -13.78
N VAL A 17 1.66 21.39 -14.94
CA VAL A 17 0.77 22.40 -15.55
C VAL A 17 -0.45 22.71 -14.67
N TYR A 18 -0.88 21.77 -13.81
CA TYR A 18 -2.11 21.93 -13.03
C TYR A 18 -1.90 22.55 -11.65
N CYS A 19 -0.79 22.24 -10.98
CA CYS A 19 -0.53 22.74 -9.61
C CYS A 19 0.68 23.67 -9.53
N HIS A 20 1.42 23.86 -10.63
CA HIS A 20 2.62 24.71 -10.69
C HIS A 20 3.64 24.44 -9.56
N GLY A 21 3.75 23.17 -9.14
CA GLY A 21 4.66 22.77 -8.05
C GLY A 21 4.10 22.92 -6.63
N LEU A 22 2.85 23.38 -6.45
CA LEU A 22 2.23 23.52 -5.13
C LEU A 22 1.64 22.22 -4.58
N GLY A 23 1.36 21.24 -5.45
CA GLY A 23 0.83 19.93 -5.06
C GLY A 23 -0.68 19.88 -4.76
N LEU A 24 -1.31 21.04 -4.55
CA LEU A 24 -2.76 21.18 -4.39
C LEU A 24 -3.38 21.87 -5.61
N ARG A 25 -4.65 21.56 -5.88
CA ARG A 25 -5.50 22.26 -6.85
C ARG A 25 -6.84 22.59 -6.22
N GLU A 26 -7.44 23.68 -6.63
CA GLU A 26 -8.80 23.99 -6.23
C GLU A 26 -9.79 23.20 -7.10
N ALA A 27 -10.67 22.44 -6.46
CA ALA A 27 -11.74 21.73 -7.14
C ALA A 27 -13.04 21.90 -6.34
N ARG A 28 -14.06 22.51 -6.97
CA ARG A 28 -15.38 22.76 -6.33
C ARG A 28 -15.24 23.49 -4.98
N GLY A 29 -14.39 24.51 -4.91
CA GLY A 29 -14.15 25.31 -3.69
C GLY A 29 -13.41 24.59 -2.56
N LYS A 30 -12.90 23.37 -2.80
CA LYS A 30 -12.05 22.63 -1.84
C LYS A 30 -10.66 22.43 -2.41
N MET A 31 -9.65 22.53 -1.55
CA MET A 31 -8.27 22.19 -1.91
C MET A 31 -8.13 20.67 -1.97
N VAL A 32 -7.82 20.14 -3.16
CA VAL A 32 -7.65 18.72 -3.43
C VAL A 32 -6.22 18.47 -3.91
N PRO A 33 -5.56 17.37 -3.52
CA PRO A 33 -4.26 17.03 -4.06
C PRO A 33 -4.28 16.84 -5.58
N CYS A 34 -3.22 17.30 -6.22
CA CYS A 34 -3.03 17.14 -7.65
C CYS A 34 -2.69 15.68 -8.00
N ALA A 35 -3.09 15.25 -9.20
CA ALA A 35 -2.73 13.93 -9.73
C ALA A 35 -1.20 13.72 -9.78
N CYS A 36 -0.38 14.76 -9.93
CA CYS A 36 1.07 14.61 -9.90
C CYS A 36 1.60 14.07 -8.56
N VAL A 37 0.95 14.43 -7.44
CA VAL A 37 1.31 13.97 -6.10
C VAL A 37 0.97 12.49 -5.96
N PHE A 38 -0.21 12.06 -6.40
CA PHE A 38 -0.54 10.64 -6.37
C PHE A 38 0.39 9.80 -7.25
N ARG A 39 0.78 10.34 -8.41
CA ARG A 39 1.74 9.65 -9.29
C ARG A 39 3.13 9.55 -8.67
N SER A 40 3.59 10.55 -7.92
CA SER A 40 4.88 10.48 -7.22
C SER A 40 4.84 9.48 -6.06
N ILE A 41 3.73 9.44 -5.29
CA ILE A 41 3.49 8.41 -4.26
C ILE A 41 3.56 7.01 -4.88
N PHE A 42 2.83 6.77 -5.97
CA PHE A 42 2.86 5.48 -6.64
C PHE A 42 4.28 5.10 -7.08
N ARG A 43 5.06 6.04 -7.64
CA ARG A 43 6.44 5.79 -8.08
C ARG A 43 7.36 5.46 -6.91
N ALA A 44 7.19 6.11 -5.76
CA ALA A 44 7.94 5.77 -4.54
C ALA A 44 7.62 4.34 -4.09
N CYS A 45 6.33 3.99 -4.01
CA CYS A 45 5.88 2.65 -3.65
C CYS A 45 6.37 1.59 -4.65
N TYR A 46 6.31 1.88 -5.95
CA TYR A 46 6.77 0.98 -7.00
C TYR A 46 8.30 0.82 -7.01
N ALA A 47 9.06 1.90 -6.77
CA ALA A 47 10.51 1.82 -6.62
C ALA A 47 10.90 0.93 -5.43
N ARG A 48 10.16 1.02 -4.32
CA ARG A 48 10.34 0.11 -3.18
C ARG A 48 9.98 -1.33 -3.53
N PHE A 49 8.86 -1.55 -4.22
CA PHE A 49 8.46 -2.87 -4.68
C PHE A 49 9.54 -3.53 -5.56
N LYS A 50 10.11 -2.78 -6.51
CA LYS A 50 11.22 -3.28 -7.34
C LYS A 50 12.44 -3.67 -6.51
N LYS A 51 12.82 -2.85 -5.52
CA LYS A 51 13.91 -3.20 -4.59
C LYS A 51 13.63 -4.50 -3.84
N CYS A 52 12.38 -4.72 -3.39
CA CYS A 52 12.00 -5.97 -2.72
C CYS A 52 12.04 -7.18 -3.66
N VAL A 53 11.69 -7.01 -4.94
CA VAL A 53 11.73 -8.08 -5.96
C VAL A 53 13.16 -8.42 -6.38
N GLU A 54 14.01 -7.41 -6.54
CA GLU A 54 15.42 -7.54 -6.91
C GLU A 54 16.26 -8.07 -5.75
N GLN A 55 15.82 -7.87 -4.51
CA GLN A 55 16.48 -8.42 -3.33
C GLN A 55 16.42 -9.95 -3.36
N ASP A 56 17.60 -10.58 -3.32
CA ASP A 56 17.73 -12.02 -3.30
C ASP A 56 16.97 -12.61 -2.11
N LYS A 57 16.12 -13.61 -2.38
CA LYS A 57 15.28 -14.28 -1.37
C LYS A 57 16.07 -14.96 -0.24
N ARG A 58 17.37 -15.15 -0.42
CA ARG A 58 18.28 -15.67 0.63
C ARG A 58 18.58 -14.63 1.70
N TYR A 59 18.36 -13.35 1.40
CA TYR A 59 18.48 -12.22 2.33
C TYR A 59 17.13 -11.75 2.86
N SER A 60 16.03 -12.48 2.61
CA SER A 60 14.78 -12.17 3.28
C SER A 60 14.91 -12.56 4.75
N ARG A 61 14.99 -11.54 5.60
CA ARG A 61 15.22 -11.70 7.02
C ARG A 61 13.87 -11.66 7.73
N VAL A 62 13.51 -12.76 8.38
CA VAL A 62 12.42 -12.76 9.34
C VAL A 62 12.82 -11.80 10.46
N SER A 63 12.05 -10.73 10.62
CA SER A 63 12.26 -9.71 11.63
C SER A 63 11.27 -9.92 12.77
N LEU A 64 11.74 -9.62 13.96
CA LEU A 64 10.94 -9.63 15.16
C LEU A 64 10.27 -8.26 15.30
N GLU A 65 8.96 -8.19 15.08
CA GLU A 65 8.22 -6.94 15.07
C GLU A 65 7.33 -6.81 16.30
N TYR A 66 7.20 -5.57 16.79
CA TYR A 66 6.31 -5.25 17.90
C TYR A 66 4.95 -4.83 17.35
N SER A 67 3.90 -5.58 17.68
CA SER A 67 2.54 -5.18 17.34
C SER A 67 2.15 -3.88 18.09
N PRO A 68 1.61 -2.85 17.41
CA PRO A 68 1.35 -1.55 18.02
C PRO A 68 0.17 -1.52 19.01
N ARG A 69 -0.77 -2.46 18.96
CA ARG A 69 -1.93 -2.52 19.87
C ARG A 69 -2.19 -3.95 20.35
N GLY A 70 -2.01 -4.19 21.64
CA GLY A 70 -2.32 -5.47 22.31
C GLY A 70 -1.11 -6.18 22.91
N CYS A 71 -0.60 -5.66 24.02
CA CYS A 71 0.26 -6.39 24.97
C CYS A 71 1.69 -6.74 24.53
N ARG A 72 2.42 -5.84 23.84
CA ARG A 72 3.83 -6.09 23.44
C ARG A 72 4.00 -7.42 22.69
N ARG A 73 2.94 -7.88 21.99
CA ARG A 73 2.98 -9.18 21.33
C ARG A 73 3.97 -9.09 20.19
N ILE A 74 5.01 -9.89 20.34
CA ILE A 74 6.11 -9.99 19.41
C ILE A 74 5.68 -10.94 18.30
N THR A 75 5.67 -10.45 17.07
CA THR A 75 5.28 -11.22 15.89
C THR A 75 6.46 -11.32 14.94
N TRP A 76 6.73 -12.53 14.48
CA TRP A 76 7.69 -12.75 13.41
C TRP A 76 7.05 -12.35 12.09
N GLY A 77 7.67 -11.42 11.38
CA GLY A 77 7.19 -10.90 10.11
C GLY A 77 8.27 -10.89 9.04
N MET A 78 7.83 -10.89 7.79
CA MET A 78 8.67 -10.78 6.60
C MET A 78 8.25 -9.55 5.81
N LYS A 79 8.67 -8.36 6.29
CA LYS A 79 8.15 -7.07 5.81
C LYS A 79 8.29 -6.85 4.30
N ASN A 80 9.35 -7.37 3.68
CA ASN A 80 9.54 -7.25 2.24
C ASN A 80 8.49 -8.05 1.46
N GLU A 81 8.26 -9.30 1.88
CA GLU A 81 7.28 -10.22 1.31
C GLU A 81 5.85 -9.75 1.59
N GLU A 82 5.58 -9.28 2.80
CA GLU A 82 4.32 -8.66 3.20
C GLU A 82 4.03 -7.45 2.32
N TYR A 83 5.00 -6.55 2.15
CA TYR A 83 4.85 -5.37 1.29
C TYR A 83 4.56 -5.76 -0.17
N MET A 84 5.26 -6.77 -0.70
CA MET A 84 5.00 -7.27 -2.05
C MET A 84 3.59 -7.86 -2.19
N ALA A 85 3.14 -8.62 -1.20
CA ALA A 85 1.80 -9.19 -1.17
C ALA A 85 0.73 -8.10 -1.09
N ASP A 86 0.89 -7.13 -0.19
CA ASP A 86 -0.03 -6.00 -0.03
C ASP A 86 -0.10 -5.15 -1.29
N PHE A 87 1.06 -4.79 -1.85
CA PHE A 87 1.13 -4.03 -3.09
C PHE A 87 0.38 -4.75 -4.23
N TYR A 88 0.57 -6.07 -4.36
CA TYR A 88 -0.13 -6.87 -5.36
C TYR A 88 -1.65 -6.95 -5.11
N LEU A 89 -2.05 -7.27 -3.88
CA LEU A 89 -3.45 -7.49 -3.50
C LEU A 89 -4.27 -6.20 -3.62
N VAL A 90 -3.74 -5.09 -3.10
CA VAL A 90 -4.38 -3.78 -3.20
C VAL A 90 -4.52 -3.37 -4.66
N SER A 91 -3.45 -3.50 -5.45
CA SER A 91 -3.49 -3.14 -6.87
C SER A 91 -4.55 -3.96 -7.62
N ARG A 92 -4.67 -5.26 -7.32
CA ARG A 92 -5.67 -6.14 -7.94
C ARG A 92 -7.11 -5.80 -7.56
N ARG A 93 -7.36 -5.38 -6.32
CA ARG A 93 -8.70 -5.04 -5.83
C ARG A 93 -9.23 -3.72 -6.39
N HIS A 94 -8.37 -2.74 -6.59
CA HIS A 94 -8.79 -1.40 -6.97
C HIS A 94 -8.73 -1.11 -8.47
N LEU A 95 -8.01 -1.91 -9.26
CA LEU A 95 -7.94 -1.75 -10.71
C LEU A 95 -9.10 -2.46 -11.41
N THR A 96 -9.60 -1.85 -12.49
CA THR A 96 -10.55 -2.54 -13.38
C THR A 96 -9.85 -3.70 -14.11
N PRO A 97 -10.58 -4.68 -14.69
CA PRO A 97 -9.97 -5.80 -15.39
C PRO A 97 -9.03 -5.39 -16.53
N GLU A 98 -9.34 -4.29 -17.23
CA GLU A 98 -8.50 -3.74 -18.30
C GLU A 98 -7.26 -3.04 -17.77
N GLU A 99 -7.44 -2.17 -16.76
CA GLU A 99 -6.34 -1.51 -16.06
C GLU A 99 -5.38 -2.54 -15.44
N TRP A 100 -5.91 -3.62 -14.88
CA TRP A 100 -5.14 -4.72 -14.30
C TRP A 100 -4.30 -5.47 -15.34
N LYS A 101 -4.83 -5.73 -16.54
CA LYS A 101 -4.06 -6.36 -17.61
C LYS A 101 -2.86 -5.50 -18.00
N LEU A 102 -3.06 -4.21 -18.22
CA LEU A 102 -1.96 -3.29 -18.52
C LEU A 102 -0.97 -3.23 -17.35
N PHE A 103 -1.48 -3.10 -16.13
CA PHE A 103 -0.65 -3.03 -14.93
C PHE A 103 0.25 -4.27 -14.78
N ARG A 104 -0.33 -5.46 -14.98
CA ARG A 104 0.40 -6.72 -14.91
C ARG A 104 1.51 -6.81 -15.96
N TYR A 105 1.24 -6.44 -17.21
CA TYR A 105 2.27 -6.51 -18.25
C TYR A 105 3.38 -5.46 -18.04
N HIS A 106 3.01 -4.22 -17.75
CA HIS A 106 3.98 -3.15 -17.67
C HIS A 106 4.75 -3.12 -16.34
N PHE A 107 4.06 -3.15 -15.21
CA PHE A 107 4.68 -2.95 -13.89
C PHE A 107 5.16 -4.24 -13.23
N LEU A 108 4.39 -5.33 -13.31
CA LEU A 108 4.75 -6.59 -12.65
C LEU A 108 5.71 -7.45 -13.49
N LEU A 109 5.46 -7.56 -14.80
CA LEU A 109 6.31 -8.33 -15.71
C LEU A 109 7.46 -7.51 -16.32
N GLY A 110 7.43 -6.18 -16.17
CA GLY A 110 8.49 -5.30 -16.69
C GLY A 110 8.53 -5.22 -18.23
N ALA A 111 7.43 -5.51 -18.92
CA ALA A 111 7.41 -5.48 -20.37
C ALA A 111 7.57 -4.05 -20.92
N ASP A 112 8.32 -3.93 -22.02
CA ASP A 112 8.47 -2.65 -22.73
C ASP A 112 7.11 -2.12 -23.20
N SER A 113 7.00 -0.79 -23.24
CA SER A 113 5.80 -0.07 -23.66
C SER A 113 5.39 -0.47 -25.08
N LYS A 114 6.36 -0.70 -25.99
CA LYS A 114 6.09 -1.17 -27.36
C LYS A 114 5.46 -2.56 -27.39
N LEU A 115 5.92 -3.47 -26.53
CA LEU A 115 5.35 -4.81 -26.42
C LEU A 115 3.92 -4.75 -25.87
N CYS A 116 3.70 -3.93 -24.84
CA CYS A 116 2.38 -3.72 -24.24
C CYS A 116 1.38 -3.17 -25.27
N MET A 117 1.78 -2.15 -26.04
CA MET A 117 0.94 -1.57 -27.11
C MET A 117 0.55 -2.60 -28.16
N ARG A 118 1.50 -3.41 -28.65
CA ARG A 118 1.20 -4.48 -29.62
C ARG A 118 0.25 -5.54 -29.06
N LYS A 119 0.47 -5.97 -27.82
CA LYS A 119 -0.27 -7.07 -27.19
C LYS A 119 -1.69 -6.66 -26.79
N LEU A 120 -1.87 -5.45 -26.28
CA LEU A 120 -3.15 -4.92 -25.83
C LEU A 120 -3.89 -4.14 -26.93
N LYS A 121 -3.27 -4.01 -28.12
CA LYS A 121 -3.79 -3.23 -29.26
C LYS A 121 -4.16 -1.79 -28.86
N LEU A 122 -3.25 -1.15 -28.13
CA LEU A 122 -3.40 0.23 -27.64
C LEU A 122 -2.54 1.17 -28.46
N ASP A 123 -3.07 2.36 -28.72
CA ASP A 123 -2.28 3.44 -29.29
C ASP A 123 -1.33 4.08 -28.24
N ARG A 124 -0.29 4.77 -28.71
CA ARG A 124 0.73 5.41 -27.86
C ARG A 124 0.11 6.38 -26.87
N GLY A 125 -0.78 7.26 -27.33
CA GLY A 125 -1.44 8.23 -26.46
C GLY A 125 -2.27 7.53 -25.39
N GLN A 126 -3.12 6.58 -25.82
CA GLN A 126 -3.98 5.83 -24.92
C GLN A 126 -3.18 5.05 -23.87
N PHE A 127 -2.05 4.43 -24.24
CA PHE A 127 -1.18 3.72 -23.31
C PHE A 127 -0.69 4.63 -22.17
N PHE A 128 -0.09 5.79 -22.50
CA PHE A 128 0.42 6.70 -21.47
C PHE A 128 -0.70 7.30 -20.62
N HIS A 129 -1.86 7.62 -21.23
CA HIS A 129 -3.02 8.07 -20.46
C HIS A 129 -3.51 7.02 -19.47
N MET A 130 -3.57 5.76 -19.86
CA MET A 130 -3.95 4.67 -18.96
C MET A 130 -2.92 4.46 -17.85
N VAL A 131 -1.62 4.49 -18.18
CA VAL A 131 -0.55 4.44 -17.18
C VAL A 131 -0.70 5.56 -16.15
N TYR A 132 -0.91 6.80 -16.59
CA TYR A 132 -1.02 7.95 -15.70
C TYR A 132 -2.26 7.88 -14.81
N ARG A 133 -3.36 7.33 -15.36
CA ARG A 133 -4.60 7.08 -14.61
C ARG A 133 -4.39 6.01 -13.53
N ILE A 134 -3.70 4.92 -13.87
CA ILE A 134 -3.36 3.84 -12.93
C ILE A 134 -2.46 4.37 -11.81
N GLU A 135 -1.37 5.08 -12.16
CA GLU A 135 -0.46 5.69 -11.19
C GLU A 135 -1.22 6.60 -10.21
N ALA A 136 -2.09 7.48 -10.73
CA ALA A 136 -2.87 8.40 -9.90
C ALA A 136 -3.91 7.69 -9.02
N LYS A 137 -4.59 6.67 -9.55
CA LYS A 137 -5.61 5.90 -8.82
C LYS A 137 -4.99 5.11 -7.68
N LEU A 138 -3.91 4.37 -7.96
CA LEU A 138 -3.22 3.57 -6.96
C LEU A 138 -2.50 4.44 -5.94
N GLY A 139 -1.84 5.52 -6.36
CA GLY A 139 -1.19 6.44 -5.43
C GLY A 139 -2.16 7.05 -4.41
N LYS A 140 -3.38 7.36 -4.84
CA LYS A 140 -4.45 7.80 -3.92
C LYS A 140 -4.82 6.69 -2.93
N VAL A 141 -5.08 5.48 -3.43
CA VAL A 141 -5.44 4.32 -2.59
C VAL A 141 -4.34 3.99 -1.59
N PHE A 142 -3.07 3.97 -2.00
CA PHE A 142 -1.95 3.59 -1.13
C PHE A 142 -1.81 4.47 0.11
N ARG A 143 -2.17 5.75 0.01
CA ARG A 143 -2.19 6.68 1.14
C ARG A 143 -3.50 6.59 1.94
N GLU A 144 -4.63 6.42 1.27
CA GLU A 144 -5.95 6.44 1.91
C GLU A 144 -6.35 5.11 2.57
N LEU A 145 -5.64 4.02 2.29
CA LEU A 145 -5.88 2.72 2.91
C LEU A 145 -5.79 2.81 4.44
N GLN A 146 -6.80 2.22 5.08
CA GLN A 146 -6.90 2.06 6.52
C GLN A 146 -7.29 0.60 6.80
N PRO A 147 -6.75 -0.03 7.85
CA PRO A 147 -5.88 0.53 8.89
C PRO A 147 -4.38 0.57 8.58
N TYR A 148 -3.93 -0.12 7.52
CA TYR A 148 -2.52 -0.18 7.13
C TYR A 148 -2.34 0.51 5.79
N SER A 149 -1.76 1.71 5.81
CA SER A 149 -1.42 2.45 4.59
C SER A 149 -0.12 1.93 4.00
N LEU A 150 -0.01 1.90 2.67
CA LEU A 150 1.24 1.53 1.97
C LEU A 150 2.21 2.72 1.87
N TYR A 151 1.70 3.94 2.06
CA TYR A 151 2.48 5.17 2.05
C TYR A 151 2.08 6.05 3.25
N PRO A 152 3.05 6.46 4.10
CA PRO A 152 4.49 6.56 3.85
C PRO A 152 5.25 5.23 4.01
N LEU A 153 6.32 5.06 3.23
CA LEU A 153 7.13 3.84 3.28
C LEU A 153 7.81 3.65 4.64
N ASP A 154 8.29 4.73 5.25
CA ASP A 154 8.95 4.66 6.55
C ASP A 154 8.00 4.14 7.63
N GLU A 155 6.72 4.52 7.56
CA GLU A 155 5.68 4.04 8.47
C GLU A 155 5.31 2.57 8.21
N TYR A 156 5.28 2.12 6.96
CA TYR A 156 5.00 0.70 6.67
C TYR A 156 6.10 -0.23 7.19
N PHE A 157 7.37 0.13 6.94
CA PHE A 157 8.53 -0.72 7.25
C PHE A 157 9.04 -0.57 8.68
N HIS A 158 8.95 0.63 9.27
CA HIS A 158 9.49 0.94 10.60
C HIS A 158 8.46 1.52 11.56
N GLY A 159 7.25 1.83 11.08
CA GLY A 159 6.22 2.44 11.90
C GLY A 159 5.64 1.46 12.91
N ARG A 160 5.41 1.98 14.12
CA ARG A 160 4.41 1.42 15.02
C ARG A 160 3.06 1.79 14.41
N THR A 161 2.55 1.03 13.45
CA THR A 161 1.28 1.33 12.78
C THR A 161 0.17 1.56 13.80
N GLU A 162 -0.15 2.83 14.06
CA GLU A 162 -1.27 3.21 14.91
C GLU A 162 -2.53 2.78 14.19
N ASN A 163 -3.07 1.64 14.59
CA ASN A 163 -4.34 1.18 14.09
C ASN A 163 -5.45 1.80 14.95
N PRO A 164 -6.27 2.76 14.47
CA PRO A 164 -7.39 3.30 15.24
C PRO A 164 -8.52 2.28 15.47
N TRP A 165 -8.42 1.03 15.00
CA TRP A 165 -9.32 -0.06 15.39
C TRP A 165 -9.24 -0.28 16.91
N ARG A 166 -10.16 0.40 17.61
CA ARG A 166 -10.40 0.49 19.06
C ARG A 166 -9.24 1.09 19.85
N SER A 167 -9.36 2.38 20.14
CA SER A 167 -9.01 2.85 21.48
C SER A 167 -9.94 2.11 22.45
N MET A 168 -9.49 1.00 23.05
CA MET A 168 -10.19 0.36 24.17
C MET A 168 -9.95 1.17 25.46
N ASP A 169 -10.12 2.50 25.38
CA ASP A 169 -10.32 3.34 26.56
C ASP A 169 -11.82 3.35 26.96
N ASP A 170 -12.71 2.84 26.10
CA ASP A 170 -14.07 2.45 26.48
C ASP A 170 -14.05 1.02 27.04
N GLY A 171 -13.77 0.88 28.34
CA GLY A 171 -14.11 -0.18 29.33
C GLY A 171 -14.58 -1.60 28.94
N GLY A 172 -14.39 -2.08 27.73
CA GLY A 172 -14.86 -3.37 27.24
C GLY A 172 -13.73 -4.39 27.31
N GLU A 173 -13.87 -5.35 28.24
CA GLU A 173 -12.93 -6.46 28.42
C GLU A 173 -12.66 -7.15 27.07
N PRO A 174 -11.39 -7.41 26.72
CA PRO A 174 -11.06 -8.08 25.47
C PRO A 174 -11.72 -9.47 25.45
N PRO A 175 -12.22 -9.95 24.30
CA PRO A 175 -12.73 -11.31 24.21
C PRO A 175 -11.58 -12.26 24.58
N ARG A 176 -11.74 -12.97 25.71
CA ARG A 176 -10.77 -13.97 26.15
C ARG A 176 -10.61 -14.98 25.01
N PRO A 177 -9.38 -15.32 24.62
CA PRO A 177 -9.18 -16.42 23.69
C PRO A 177 -9.84 -17.65 24.31
N ALA A 178 -10.77 -18.28 23.58
CA ALA A 178 -11.41 -19.51 24.01
C ALA A 178 -10.32 -20.46 24.48
N ALA A 179 -10.34 -20.80 25.77
CA ALA A 179 -9.37 -21.70 26.35
C ALA A 179 -9.39 -22.97 25.51
N ALA A 180 -8.29 -23.25 24.82
CA ALA A 180 -8.05 -24.54 24.23
C ALA A 180 -8.06 -25.54 25.39
N GLY A 181 -9.18 -26.26 25.53
CA GLY A 181 -9.39 -27.26 26.57
C GLY A 181 -8.25 -28.26 26.53
N ARG A 182 -7.35 -28.14 27.50
CA ARG A 182 -6.43 -29.23 27.84
C ARG A 182 -7.05 -30.00 29.00
N THR A 183 -6.94 -31.32 28.86
CA THR A 183 -6.98 -32.35 29.90
C THR A 183 -8.33 -32.63 30.55
N GLY A 184 -9.08 -33.55 29.94
CA GLY A 184 -9.94 -34.50 30.65
C GLY A 184 -9.14 -35.80 30.86
N THR A 185 -8.83 -36.06 32.12
CA THR A 185 -8.22 -37.24 32.72
C THR A 185 -8.83 -38.57 32.27
N VAL A 186 -7.97 -39.54 32.00
CA VAL A 186 -8.29 -40.98 32.08
C VAL A 186 -8.63 -41.29 33.54
N GLN A 187 -9.79 -41.88 33.80
CA GLN A 187 -10.11 -42.51 35.08
C GLN A 187 -10.32 -44.01 34.85
N GLU A 188 -9.38 -44.79 35.36
CA GLU A 188 -9.60 -46.17 35.79
C GLU A 188 -10.60 -46.18 36.95
N ALA A 189 -11.58 -47.09 36.90
CA ALA A 189 -12.25 -47.61 38.09
C ALA A 189 -12.95 -48.95 37.80
N ALA A 190 -12.42 -49.98 38.47
CA ALA A 190 -12.99 -51.30 38.83
C ALA A 190 -13.31 -52.32 37.72
#